data_AF-A0A0C9TIF4-F1
#
_entry.id   AF-A0A0C9TIF4-F1
#
_cell.length_a   1.000
_cell.length_b   1.000
_cell.length_c   1.000
_cell.angle_alpha   90.00
_cell.angle_beta   90.00
_cell.angle_gamma   90.00
#
_symmetry.space_group_name_H-M   'P 1'
#
loop_
_entity.id
_entity.type
_entity.pdbx_description
1 polymer ?
#
loop_
_entity_poly.entity_id
_entity_poly.type
_entity_poly.pdbx_seq_one_letter_code
_entity_poly.pdbx_strand_id
1 'polypeptide(L)'
;MSPASTMDTTLPSSNSALFNIPKLAEDGTNWITYKERMLTAIGARGLMRYADGRAKKPVPFAVDPTTGQATKADGTAPTQTEIDEQDEKIDEFYQKDSLV
;
A
#
# COMPACT_ATOMS: atom_id res chain seq x y z
N MET A 1 26.07 -4.12 -17.52
CA MET A 1 25.21 -3.64 -16.42
C MET A 1 23.96 -3.08 -17.09
N SER A 2 22.86 -3.83 -17.07
CA SER A 2 21.60 -3.41 -17.70
C SER A 2 20.80 -2.57 -16.71
N PRO A 3 20.15 -1.48 -17.13
CA PRO A 3 19.33 -0.70 -16.22
C PRO A 3 18.07 -1.51 -15.88
N ALA A 4 17.73 -1.53 -14.59
CA ALA A 4 16.47 -2.07 -14.09
C ALA A 4 15.32 -1.38 -14.83
N SER A 5 14.39 -2.19 -15.34
CA SER A 5 13.16 -1.69 -15.94
C SER A 5 12.45 -0.82 -14.91
N THR A 6 12.35 0.47 -15.21
CA THR A 6 11.39 1.36 -14.58
C THR A 6 10.02 0.73 -14.79
N MET A 7 9.47 0.13 -13.74
CA MET A 7 8.03 -0.14 -13.73
C MET A 7 7.35 1.21 -13.73
N ASP A 8 7.08 1.71 -14.94
CA ASP A 8 6.02 2.67 -15.17
C ASP A 8 4.78 2.07 -14.52
N THR A 9 4.48 2.53 -13.30
CA THR A 9 3.16 2.40 -12.72
C THR A 9 2.26 3.28 -13.58
N THR A 10 1.93 2.82 -14.78
CA THR A 10 0.83 3.35 -15.55
C THR A 10 -0.39 3.03 -14.70
N LEU A 11 -0.76 3.99 -13.84
CA LEU A 11 -2.04 4.01 -13.19
C LEU A 11 -3.05 3.70 -14.28
N PRO A 12 -3.88 2.65 -14.14
CA PRO A 12 -4.90 2.40 -15.12
C PRO A 12 -5.78 3.66 -15.10
N SER A 13 -5.69 4.46 -16.17
CA SER A 13 -6.62 5.55 -16.47
C SER A 13 -7.93 4.88 -16.86
N SER A 14 -8.54 4.24 -15.87
CA SER A 14 -9.77 3.50 -16.02
C SER A 14 -10.87 4.55 -16.08
N ASN A 15 -11.18 5.01 -17.28
CA ASN A 15 -12.39 5.77 -17.65
C ASN A 15 -13.69 4.98 -17.37
N SER A 16 -13.69 4.06 -16.41
CA SER A 16 -14.84 3.28 -16.00
C SER A 16 -15.71 4.15 -15.07
N ALA A 17 -17.01 4.21 -15.35
CA ALA A 17 -17.97 4.98 -14.57
C ALA A 17 -18.03 4.56 -13.08
N LEU A 18 -17.50 3.38 -12.74
CA LEU A 18 -17.40 2.86 -11.38
C LEU A 18 -16.28 3.52 -10.57
N PHE A 19 -15.26 4.09 -11.23
CA PHE A 19 -14.19 4.87 -10.60
C PHE A 19 -14.51 6.37 -10.52
N ASN A 20 -15.60 6.81 -11.14
CA ASN A 20 -16.10 8.17 -11.01
C ASN A 20 -16.96 8.28 -9.74
N ILE A 21 -16.32 8.70 -8.64
CA ILE A 21 -16.97 8.91 -7.35
C ILE A 21 -17.63 10.30 -7.36
N PRO A 22 -18.97 10.39 -7.32
CA PRO A 22 -19.64 11.68 -7.29
C PRO A 22 -19.32 12.42 -5.99
N LYS A 23 -19.28 13.76 -5.99
CA LYS A 23 -19.15 14.53 -4.75
C LYS A 23 -20.35 14.27 -3.85
N LEU A 24 -20.13 14.07 -2.55
CA LEU A 24 -21.21 13.92 -1.58
C LEU A 24 -22.04 15.22 -1.52
N ALA A 25 -23.35 15.10 -1.69
CA ALA A 25 -24.29 16.21 -1.61
C ALA A 25 -24.40 16.71 -0.16
N GLU A 26 -24.62 18.01 0.01
CA GLU A 26 -24.70 18.64 1.35
C GLU A 26 -25.89 18.10 2.17
N ASP A 27 -26.96 17.68 1.50
CA ASP A 27 -28.14 17.06 2.09
C ASP A 27 -28.00 15.54 2.31
N GLY A 28 -26.87 14.95 1.89
CA GLY A 28 -26.59 13.52 2.01
C GLY A 28 -27.46 12.60 1.16
N THR A 29 -28.25 13.14 0.23
CA THR A 29 -29.19 12.35 -0.59
C THR A 29 -28.50 11.29 -1.45
N ASN A 30 -27.27 11.55 -1.87
CA ASN A 30 -26.46 10.61 -2.65
C ASN A 30 -25.48 9.77 -1.80
N TRP A 31 -25.65 9.72 -0.47
CA TRP A 31 -24.74 9.00 0.43
C TRP A 31 -24.51 7.54 0.05
N ILE A 32 -25.58 6.80 -0.28
CA ILE A 32 -25.49 5.37 -0.63
C ILE A 32 -24.61 5.18 -1.87
N THR A 33 -24.88 5.96 -2.92
CA THR A 33 -24.13 5.91 -4.19
C THR A 33 -22.68 6.36 -4.02
N TYR A 34 -22.44 7.42 -3.24
CA TYR A 34 -21.09 7.86 -2.89
C TYR A 34 -20.31 6.74 -2.21
N LYS A 35 -20.88 6.14 -1.16
CA LYS A 35 -20.25 5.11 -0.35
C LYS A 35 -19.88 3.88 -1.19
N GLU A 36 -20.81 3.36 -1.99
CA GLU A 36 -20.57 2.18 -2.82
C GLU A 36 -19.47 2.40 -3.86
N ARG A 37 -19.48 3.55 -4.55
CA ARG A 37 -18.46 3.88 -5.55
C ARG A 37 -17.10 4.12 -4.92
N MET A 38 -17.06 4.82 -3.79
CA MET A 38 -15.84 5.05 -3.03
C MET A 38 -15.21 3.72 -2.57
N LEU A 39 -16.00 2.82 -1.97
CA LEU A 39 -15.50 1.51 -1.53
C LEU A 39 -15.06 0.64 -2.70
N THR A 40 -15.77 0.68 -3.83
CA THR A 40 -15.38 -0.04 -5.05
C THR A 40 -14.04 0.45 -5.58
N ALA A 41 -13.83 1.77 -5.63
CA ALA A 41 -12.58 2.36 -6.09
C ALA A 41 -11.40 2.02 -5.16
N ILE A 42 -11.60 2.09 -3.84
CA ILE A 42 -10.61 1.70 -2.83
C ILE A 42 -10.28 0.21 -2.93
N GLY A 43 -11.30 -0.65 -3.06
CA GLY A 43 -11.13 -2.09 -3.18
C GLY A 43 -10.37 -2.51 -4.43
N ALA A 44 -10.73 -1.96 -5.58
CA ALA A 44 -10.04 -2.22 -6.85
C ALA A 44 -8.58 -1.76 -6.85
N ARG A 45 -8.21 -0.77 -6.03
CA ARG A 45 -6.82 -0.32 -5.83
C ARG A 45 -6.07 -1.14 -4.77
N GLY A 46 -6.71 -2.15 -4.17
CA GLY A 46 -6.11 -2.95 -3.08
C GLY A 46 -5.89 -2.16 -1.80
N LEU A 47 -6.57 -1.01 -1.63
CA LEU A 47 -6.43 -0.12 -0.48
C LEU A 47 -7.47 -0.39 0.62
N MET A 48 -8.32 -1.41 0.49
CA MET A 48 -9.40 -1.71 1.44
C MET A 48 -8.89 -1.92 2.87
N ARG A 49 -7.67 -2.46 3.02
CA ARG A 49 -7.01 -2.59 4.34
C ARG A 49 -6.87 -1.27 5.09
N TYR A 50 -6.73 -0.15 4.39
CA TYR A 50 -6.67 1.20 4.99
C TYR A 50 -8.06 1.69 5.37
N ALA A 51 -9.07 1.48 4.52
CA ALA A 51 -10.46 1.83 4.83
C ALA A 51 -11.02 1.07 6.05
N ASP A 52 -10.63 -0.20 6.20
CA ASP A 52 -11.02 -1.03 7.35
C ASP A 52 -10.19 -0.77 8.61
N GLY A 53 -9.18 0.11 8.56
CA GLY A 53 -8.26 0.35 9.68
C GLY A 53 -7.35 -0.84 10.03
N ARG A 54 -7.23 -1.82 9.12
CA ARG A 54 -6.42 -3.04 9.29
C ARG A 54 -5.00 -2.89 8.73
N ALA A 55 -4.70 -1.78 8.07
CA ALA A 55 -3.38 -1.48 7.56
C ALA A 55 -2.39 -1.34 8.73
N LYS A 56 -1.45 -2.29 8.84
CA LYS A 56 -0.38 -2.26 9.83
C LYS A 56 0.93 -1.97 9.11
N LYS A 57 1.66 -0.96 9.59
CA LYS A 57 2.99 -0.63 9.09
C LYS A 57 3.93 -1.82 9.32
N PRO A 58 4.63 -2.32 8.28
CA PRO A 58 5.65 -3.34 8.46
C PRO A 58 6.76 -2.82 9.37
N VAL A 59 7.24 -3.66 10.28
CA VAL A 59 8.32 -3.30 11.21
C VAL A 59 9.65 -3.68 10.55
N PRO A 60 10.60 -2.74 10.41
CA PRO A 60 11.95 -3.06 9.91
C PRO A 60 12.64 -4.07 10.81
N PHE A 61 13.55 -4.87 10.25
CA PHE A 61 14.40 -5.73 11.07
C PHE A 61 15.29 -4.88 11.99
N ALA A 62 15.53 -5.37 13.21
CA ALA A 62 16.41 -4.70 14.14
C ALA A 62 17.85 -4.89 13.67
N VAL A 63 18.55 -3.81 13.37
CA VAL A 63 19.96 -3.85 12.96
C VAL A 63 20.81 -3.54 14.18
N ASP A 64 21.74 -4.44 14.51
CA ASP A 64 22.74 -4.18 15.55
C ASP A 64 23.69 -3.07 15.05
N PRO A 65 23.78 -1.93 15.74
CA PRO A 65 24.62 -0.80 15.32
C PRO A 65 26.12 -1.11 15.34
N THR A 66 26.54 -2.21 15.97
CA THR A 66 27.95 -2.58 16.12
C THR A 66 28.40 -3.59 15.06
N THR A 67 27.52 -4.52 14.70
CA THR A 67 27.83 -5.62 13.77
C THR A 67 27.18 -5.45 12.40
N GLY A 68 26.20 -4.53 12.26
CA GLY A 68 25.42 -4.32 11.04
C GLY A 68 24.51 -5.50 10.69
N GLN A 69 24.39 -6.49 11.57
CA GLN A 69 23.54 -7.66 11.32
C GLN A 69 22.08 -7.34 11.64
N ALA A 70 21.22 -7.65 10.70
CA ALA A 70 19.78 -7.63 10.90
C ALA A 70 19.36 -8.84 11.76
N THR A 71 18.36 -8.64 12.61
CA THR A 71 17.76 -9.69 13.44
C THR A 71 16.25 -9.66 13.29
N LYS A 72 15.65 -10.85 13.13
CA LYS A 72 14.19 -11.01 13.14
C LYS A 72 13.65 -10.89 14.56
N ALA A 73 12.33 -10.75 14.68
CA ALA A 73 11.63 -10.79 15.97
C ALA A 73 11.85 -12.11 16.74
N ASP A 74 12.18 -13.20 16.04
CA ASP A 74 12.46 -14.52 16.60
C ASP A 74 13.95 -14.70 17.02
N GLY A 75 14.77 -13.65 16.92
CA GLY A 75 16.19 -13.69 17.26
C GLY A 75 17.09 -14.38 16.23
N THR A 76 16.53 -14.91 15.15
CA THR A 76 17.28 -15.49 14.03
C THR A 76 17.77 -14.42 13.06
N ALA A 77 18.93 -14.66 12.44
CA ALA A 77 19.43 -13.81 11.37
C ALA A 77 18.56 -14.01 10.11
N PRO A 78 18.02 -12.93 9.50
CA PRO A 78 17.35 -13.00 8.22
C PRO A 78 18.34 -13.29 7.10
N THR A 79 17.88 -14.07 6.14
CA THR A 79 18.58 -14.25 4.86
C THR A 79 18.49 -12.95 4.05
N GLN A 80 19.41 -12.76 3.10
CA GLN A 80 19.39 -11.57 2.24
C GLN A 80 18.05 -11.40 1.53
N THR A 81 17.46 -12.50 1.03
CA THR A 81 16.15 -12.49 0.38
C THR A 81 15.04 -11.99 1.30
N GLU A 82 15.07 -12.36 2.58
CA GLU A 82 14.06 -11.91 3.54
C GLU A 82 14.21 -10.42 3.88
N ILE A 83 15.45 -9.90 3.89
CA ILE A 83 15.72 -8.47 4.05
C ILE A 83 15.13 -7.71 2.86
N ASP A 84 15.48 -8.13 1.64
CA ASP A 84 15.02 -7.48 0.42
C ASP A 84 13.48 -7.49 0.31
N GLU A 85 12.82 -8.61 0.62
CA GLU A 85 11.36 -8.70 0.67
C GLU A 85 10.72 -7.82 1.74
N GLN A 86 11.38 -7.65 2.88
CA GLN A 86 10.86 -6.81 3.97
C GLN A 86 10.94 -5.33 3.60
N ASP A 87 12.04 -4.92 2.98
CA ASP A 87 12.22 -3.56 2.46
C ASP A 87 11.21 -3.28 1.35
N GLU A 88 10.98 -4.22 0.43
CA GLU A 88 9.94 -4.10 -0.60
C GLU A 88 8.53 -3.94 0.01
N LYS A 89 8.19 -4.71 1.05
CA LYS A 89 6.90 -4.56 1.77
C LYS A 89 6.77 -3.21 2.45
N ILE A 90 7.87 -2.66 2.97
CA ILE A 90 7.91 -1.33 3.60
C ILE A 90 7.67 -0.26 2.54
N ASP A 91 8.36 -0.32 1.41
CA ASP A 91 8.21 0.62 0.30
C ASP A 91 6.81 0.56 -0.30
N GLU A 92 6.27 -0.63 -0.53
CA GLU A 92 4.91 -0.83 -1.01
C GLU A 92 3.87 -0.26 -0.01
N PHE A 93 4.12 -0.42 1.29
CA PHE A 93 3.27 0.18 2.32
C PHE A 93 3.27 1.70 2.22
N TYR A 94 4.43 2.35 2.09
CA TYR A 94 4.53 3.80 1.94
C TYR A 94 3.99 4.32 0.62
N GLN A 95 4.19 3.59 -0.48
CA GLN A 95 3.60 3.95 -1.78
C GLN A 95 2.08 3.99 -1.69
N LYS A 96 1.48 2.98 -1.03
CA LYS A 96 0.02 2.90 -0.83
C LYS A 96 -0.49 3.91 0.19
N ASP A 97 0.29 4.28 1.19
CA ASP A 97 -0.03 5.31 2.18
C ASP A 97 0.02 6.72 1.55
N SER A 98 1.00 6.98 0.68
CA SER A 98 1.13 8.25 -0.05
C SER A 98 0.06 8.47 -1.13
N LEU A 99 -0.67 7.42 -1.52
CA LEU A 99 -1.77 7.48 -2.49
C LEU A 99 -3.10 7.94 -1.87
N VAL A 100 -3.12 8.16 -0.55
CA VAL A 100 -4.29 8.58 0.24
C VAL A 100 -4.34 10.10 0.38
#